data_AF-A0A0T5P5L2-F1
#
_entry.id   AF-A0A0T5P5L2-F1
#
_cell.length_a   1.000
_cell.length_b   1.000
_cell.length_c   1.000
_cell.angle_alpha   90.00
_cell.angle_beta   90.00
_cell.angle_gamma   90.00
#
_symmetry.space_group_name_H-M   'P 1'
#
loop_
_entity.id
_entity.type
_entity.pdbx_description
1 polymer ?
#
loop_
_entity_poly.entity_id
_entity_poly.type
_entity_poly.pdbx_seq_one_letter_code
_entity_poly.pdbx_strand_id
1 'polypeptide(L)'
;MTAERCGAEAILGRIEADMQRFLDMEDDRNGRVHSLFAGLYVQTTRHWLAELAESEAPEFAHAVIPRFYALYEEGVLRHLETPVRQVPRQWRMYHRLARRLTMRSPISAHLALISLGARAHIRHDLGIAIAQVLREVEAGRLTIPVIDREQFVGSLSARAFLKAALDYVDWHRQRQSGWRWAVLGGYGRGLIVLRRIWVPVMEGWRRRAYDDGEALVAETPEARARVETFRPAEP
;
A
#
# COMPACT_ATOMS: atom_id res chain seq x y z
N MET A 1 24.63 -5.31 -5.87
CA MET A 1 23.15 -5.32 -5.88
C MET A 1 22.69 -6.43 -4.95
N THR A 2 21.95 -6.11 -3.89
CA THR A 2 21.55 -7.08 -2.84
C THR A 2 20.33 -7.89 -3.28
N ALA A 3 20.13 -9.09 -2.72
CA ALA A 3 19.01 -9.97 -3.08
C ALA A 3 17.65 -9.32 -2.78
N GLU A 4 17.59 -8.53 -1.71
CA GLU A 4 16.42 -7.78 -1.26
C GLU A 4 16.02 -6.70 -2.28
N ARG A 5 17.01 -5.99 -2.84
CA ARG A 5 16.77 -5.00 -3.90
C ARG A 5 16.22 -5.66 -5.17
N CYS A 6 16.83 -6.76 -5.62
CA CYS A 6 16.32 -7.53 -6.76
C CYS A 6 14.89 -8.03 -6.51
N GLY A 7 14.62 -8.51 -5.29
CA GLY A 7 13.28 -8.94 -4.88
C GLY A 7 12.26 -7.80 -4.95
N ALA A 8 12.59 -6.63 -4.40
CA ALA A 8 11.73 -5.45 -4.40
C ALA A 8 11.45 -4.90 -5.82
N GLU A 9 12.48 -4.85 -6.67
CA GLU A 9 12.34 -4.43 -8.07
C GLU A 9 11.48 -5.43 -8.87
N ALA A 10 11.62 -6.73 -8.63
CA ALA A 10 10.80 -7.76 -9.25
C ALA A 10 9.31 -7.65 -8.86
N ILE A 11 9.00 -7.18 -7.65
CA ILE A 11 7.60 -6.94 -7.21
C ILE A 11 6.91 -5.92 -8.11
N LEU A 12 7.59 -4.88 -8.57
CA LEU A 12 6.97 -3.90 -9.49
C LEU A 12 6.45 -4.59 -10.75
N GLY A 13 7.26 -5.46 -11.36
CA GLY A 13 6.85 -6.22 -12.54
C GLY A 13 5.67 -7.17 -12.27
N ARG A 14 5.58 -7.75 -11.06
CA ARG A 14 4.43 -8.58 -10.65
C ARG A 14 3.15 -7.77 -10.50
N ILE A 15 3.21 -6.59 -9.86
CA ILE A 15 2.05 -5.70 -9.73
C ILE A 15 1.60 -5.21 -11.11
N GLU A 16 2.53 -4.91 -12.01
CA GLU A 16 2.22 -4.54 -13.40
C GLU A 16 1.53 -5.69 -14.15
N ALA A 17 2.00 -6.93 -13.98
CA ALA A 17 1.36 -8.10 -14.55
C ALA A 17 -0.05 -8.33 -13.99
N ASP A 18 -0.27 -8.15 -12.69
CA ASP A 18 -1.60 -8.24 -12.09
C ASP A 18 -2.54 -7.14 -12.58
N MET A 19 -2.04 -5.90 -12.69
CA MET A 19 -2.80 -4.80 -13.27
C MET A 19 -3.22 -5.14 -14.71
N GLN A 20 -2.30 -5.64 -15.53
CA GLN A 20 -2.58 -6.02 -16.91
C GLN A 20 -3.60 -7.17 -16.96
N ARG A 21 -3.43 -8.21 -16.13
CA ARG A 21 -4.40 -9.29 -15.98
C ARG A 21 -5.80 -8.76 -15.70
N PHE A 22 -5.95 -7.80 -14.78
CA PHE A 22 -7.25 -7.18 -14.52
C PHE A 22 -7.79 -6.39 -15.71
N LEU A 23 -6.95 -5.67 -16.44
CA LEU A 23 -7.38 -4.94 -17.64
C LEU A 23 -7.89 -5.90 -18.74
N ASP A 24 -7.31 -7.08 -18.83
CA ASP A 24 -7.66 -8.12 -19.81
C ASP A 24 -8.93 -8.90 -19.42
N MET A 25 -9.34 -8.86 -18.14
CA MET A 25 -10.62 -9.45 -17.71
C MET A 25 -11.82 -8.76 -18.34
N GLU A 26 -12.95 -9.46 -18.43
CA GLU A 26 -14.21 -8.88 -18.87
C GLU A 26 -14.65 -7.73 -17.95
N ASP A 27 -15.43 -6.80 -18.52
CA ASP A 27 -16.04 -5.71 -17.74
C ASP A 27 -17.30 -6.19 -17.01
N ASP A 28 -17.14 -7.22 -16.18
CA ASP A 28 -18.16 -7.76 -15.32
C ASP A 28 -18.02 -7.25 -13.88
N ARG A 29 -18.97 -7.66 -13.04
CA ARG A 29 -18.87 -7.44 -11.61
C ARG A 29 -17.79 -8.38 -11.10
N ASN A 30 -16.73 -7.83 -10.50
CA ASN A 30 -15.61 -8.53 -9.84
C ASN A 30 -14.38 -8.85 -10.71
N GLY A 31 -14.35 -8.43 -11.98
CA GLY A 31 -13.16 -8.54 -12.84
C GLY A 31 -12.40 -7.22 -12.98
N ARG A 32 -12.64 -6.53 -14.11
CA ARG A 32 -11.80 -5.42 -14.57
C ARG A 32 -11.66 -4.24 -13.60
N VAL A 33 -12.63 -4.04 -12.71
CA VAL A 33 -12.62 -2.91 -11.75
C VAL A 33 -11.43 -2.95 -10.77
N HIS A 34 -10.84 -4.12 -10.52
CA HIS A 34 -9.67 -4.28 -9.66
C HIS A 34 -8.40 -3.61 -10.26
N SER A 35 -8.36 -3.43 -11.59
CA SER A 35 -7.29 -2.68 -12.28
C SER A 35 -7.15 -1.24 -11.76
N LEU A 36 -8.21 -0.65 -11.21
CA LEU A 36 -8.20 0.71 -10.69
C LEU A 36 -7.27 0.84 -9.48
N PHE A 37 -7.38 -0.07 -8.51
CA PHE A 37 -6.50 -0.05 -7.35
C PHE A 37 -5.11 -0.60 -7.69
N ALA A 38 -5.02 -1.65 -8.52
CA ALA A 38 -3.74 -2.17 -9.00
C ALA A 38 -2.93 -1.08 -9.74
N GLY A 39 -3.59 -0.25 -10.56
CA GLY A 39 -2.95 0.88 -11.24
C GLY A 39 -2.40 1.93 -10.28
N LEU A 40 -3.11 2.24 -9.19
CA LEU A 40 -2.55 3.10 -8.15
C LEU A 40 -1.35 2.43 -7.49
N TYR A 41 -1.45 1.12 -7.22
CA TYR A 41 -0.38 0.38 -6.56
C TYR A 41 0.91 0.37 -7.40
N VAL A 42 0.81 0.13 -8.72
CA VAL A 42 1.94 0.26 -9.67
C VAL A 42 2.62 1.61 -9.51
N GLN A 43 1.86 2.71 -9.58
CA GLN A 43 2.44 4.05 -9.52
C GLN A 43 3.09 4.32 -8.15
N THR A 44 2.44 3.91 -7.06
CA THR A 44 3.00 4.10 -5.71
C THR A 44 4.29 3.32 -5.53
N THR A 45 4.36 2.07 -5.98
CA THR A 45 5.56 1.23 -5.85
C THR A 45 6.69 1.76 -6.75
N ARG A 46 6.38 2.18 -7.98
CA ARG A 46 7.38 2.76 -8.90
C ARG A 46 8.03 4.01 -8.32
N HIS A 47 7.23 4.97 -7.86
CA HIS A 47 7.76 6.22 -7.29
C HIS A 47 8.47 5.97 -5.96
N TRP A 48 8.00 5.03 -5.15
CA TRP A 48 8.66 4.70 -3.89
C TRP A 48 10.02 4.04 -4.12
N LEU A 49 10.13 3.08 -5.04
CA LEU A 49 11.41 2.47 -5.43
C LEU A 49 12.38 3.51 -6.00
N ALA A 50 11.90 4.45 -6.81
CA ALA A 50 12.73 5.53 -7.34
C ALA A 50 13.29 6.43 -6.23
N GLU A 51 12.49 6.79 -5.23
CA GLU A 51 12.97 7.58 -4.09
C GLU A 51 13.88 6.77 -3.15
N LEU A 52 13.66 5.45 -3.00
CA LEU A 52 14.52 4.56 -2.23
C LEU A 52 15.90 4.35 -2.89
N ALA A 53 15.98 4.40 -4.21
CA ALA A 53 17.26 4.30 -4.93
C ALA A 53 18.24 5.43 -4.55
N GLU A 54 17.71 6.56 -4.11
CA GLU A 54 18.47 7.74 -3.65
C GLU A 54 18.63 7.80 -2.11
N SER A 55 18.11 6.80 -1.38
CA SER A 55 18.19 6.73 0.09
C SER A 55 19.51 6.09 0.54
N GLU A 56 20.04 6.55 1.68
CA GLU A 56 21.30 6.04 2.25
C GLU A 56 21.19 4.63 2.85
N ALA A 57 19.98 4.15 3.20
CA ALA A 57 19.80 2.88 3.91
C ALA A 57 18.55 2.07 3.49
N PRO A 58 18.31 1.81 2.19
CA PRO A 58 17.01 1.33 1.68
C PRO A 58 16.69 -0.13 1.99
N GLU A 59 17.58 -0.87 2.65
CA GLU A 59 17.48 -2.31 2.89
C GLU A 59 16.20 -2.70 3.62
N PHE A 60 15.78 -1.90 4.60
CA PHE A 60 14.56 -2.16 5.36
C PHE A 60 13.31 -2.07 4.47
N ALA A 61 13.19 -1.02 3.67
CA ALA A 61 12.11 -0.90 2.69
C ALA A 61 12.12 -2.02 1.64
N HIS A 62 13.30 -2.36 1.10
CA HIS A 62 13.43 -3.47 0.15
C HIS A 62 12.98 -4.81 0.75
N ALA A 63 13.24 -5.06 2.04
CA ALA A 63 12.76 -6.26 2.71
C ALA A 63 11.23 -6.23 2.94
N VAL A 64 10.63 -5.08 3.22
CA VAL A 64 9.18 -4.95 3.48
C VAL A 64 8.36 -5.09 2.20
N ILE A 65 8.81 -4.55 1.06
CA ILE A 65 8.04 -4.51 -0.19
C ILE A 65 7.49 -5.89 -0.61
N PRO A 66 8.28 -6.98 -0.66
CA PRO A 66 7.77 -8.31 -0.97
C PRO A 66 6.69 -8.83 -0.02
N ARG A 67 6.84 -8.58 1.29
CA ARG A 67 5.87 -9.00 2.32
C ARG A 67 4.58 -8.20 2.22
N PHE A 68 4.71 -6.91 1.92
CA PHE A 68 3.58 -6.03 1.69
C PHE A 68 2.77 -6.48 0.47
N TYR A 69 3.44 -6.79 -0.64
CA TYR A 69 2.78 -7.34 -1.82
C TYR A 69 2.12 -8.71 -1.56
N ALA A 70 2.76 -9.60 -0.80
CA ALA A 70 2.17 -10.89 -0.45
C ALA A 70 0.82 -10.75 0.29
N LEU A 71 0.67 -9.70 1.12
CA LEU A 71 -0.60 -9.39 1.79
C LEU A 71 -1.67 -8.87 0.80
N TYR A 72 -1.26 -8.17 -0.26
CA TYR A 72 -2.15 -7.82 -1.37
C TYR A 72 -2.60 -9.06 -2.15
N GLU A 73 -1.69 -9.99 -2.44
CA GLU A 73 -2.04 -11.26 -3.09
C GLU A 73 -3.08 -12.03 -2.27
N GLU A 74 -2.85 -12.15 -0.96
CA GLU A 74 -3.78 -12.80 -0.03
C GLU A 74 -5.11 -12.06 0.06
N GLY A 75 -5.09 -10.73 0.28
CA GLY A 75 -6.29 -9.94 0.55
C GLY A 75 -7.17 -9.67 -0.67
N VAL A 76 -6.56 -9.59 -1.86
CA VAL A 76 -7.25 -9.21 -3.10
C VAL A 76 -7.28 -10.36 -4.10
N LEU A 77 -6.11 -10.84 -4.55
CA LEU A 77 -6.03 -11.75 -5.70
C LEU A 77 -6.64 -13.12 -5.41
N ARG A 78 -6.37 -13.70 -4.22
CA ARG A 78 -6.94 -15.00 -3.82
C ARG A 78 -8.44 -14.95 -3.51
N HIS A 79 -9.00 -13.75 -3.36
CA HIS A 79 -10.33 -13.53 -2.82
C HIS A 79 -11.32 -12.87 -3.78
N LEU A 80 -10.98 -12.78 -5.06
CA LEU A 80 -11.88 -12.27 -6.09
C LEU A 80 -13.23 -13.00 -5.96
N GLU A 81 -13.26 -14.33 -6.09
CA GLU A 81 -14.51 -15.09 -6.15
C GLU A 81 -15.02 -15.58 -4.78
N THR A 82 -14.21 -15.49 -3.73
CA THR A 82 -14.55 -16.00 -2.39
C THR A 82 -15.72 -15.24 -1.76
N PRO A 83 -16.64 -15.84 -1.00
CA PRO A 83 -17.66 -15.09 -0.25
C PRO A 83 -17.05 -13.99 0.66
N VAL A 84 -17.62 -12.78 0.65
CA VAL A 84 -17.10 -11.61 1.41
C VAL A 84 -16.80 -11.90 2.89
N ARG A 85 -17.58 -12.78 3.53
CA ARG A 85 -17.37 -13.15 4.95
C ARG A 85 -16.03 -13.83 5.22
N GLN A 86 -15.47 -14.50 4.21
CA GLN A 86 -14.18 -15.22 4.28
C GLN A 86 -13.00 -14.33 3.87
N VAL A 87 -13.25 -13.15 3.27
CA VAL A 87 -12.21 -12.17 2.95
C VAL A 87 -11.64 -11.56 4.25
N PRO A 88 -10.32 -11.31 4.33
CA PRO A 88 -9.69 -10.59 5.43
C PRO A 88 -10.42 -9.30 5.77
N ARG A 89 -10.60 -9.04 7.07
CA ARG A 89 -11.53 -8.02 7.58
C ARG A 89 -11.30 -6.64 6.96
N GLN A 90 -10.04 -6.23 6.81
CA GLN A 90 -9.65 -4.94 6.25
C GLN A 90 -10.03 -4.78 4.77
N TRP A 91 -10.08 -5.88 4.01
CA TRP A 91 -10.39 -5.90 2.57
C TRP A 91 -11.89 -6.10 2.27
N ARG A 92 -12.72 -6.45 3.27
CA ARG A 92 -14.15 -6.74 3.05
C ARG A 92 -14.92 -5.60 2.40
N MET A 93 -14.69 -4.36 2.81
CA MET A 93 -15.40 -3.21 2.25
C MET A 93 -15.02 -2.95 0.80
N TYR A 94 -13.74 -3.13 0.48
CA TYR A 94 -13.24 -3.06 -0.89
C TYR A 94 -13.95 -4.11 -1.77
N HIS A 95 -13.95 -5.39 -1.37
CA HIS A 95 -14.61 -6.46 -2.12
C HIS A 95 -16.13 -6.29 -2.24
N ARG A 96 -16.80 -5.82 -1.17
CA ARG A 96 -18.25 -5.50 -1.22
C ARG A 96 -18.57 -4.46 -2.29
N LEU A 97 -17.73 -3.44 -2.41
CA LEU A 97 -17.90 -2.40 -3.39
C LEU A 97 -17.53 -2.91 -4.78
N ALA A 98 -16.36 -3.55 -4.95
CA ALA A 98 -15.88 -4.07 -6.23
C ALA A 98 -16.92 -4.95 -6.94
N ARG A 99 -17.59 -5.85 -6.20
CA ARG A 99 -18.63 -6.76 -6.72
C ARG A 99 -19.91 -6.07 -7.20
N ARG A 100 -20.05 -4.77 -6.99
CA ARG A 100 -21.19 -3.97 -7.44
C ARG A 100 -20.81 -3.03 -8.58
N LEU A 101 -19.53 -2.98 -8.94
CA LEU A 101 -19.00 -2.05 -9.91
C LEU A 101 -18.57 -2.76 -11.19
N THR A 102 -18.67 -2.01 -12.27
CA THR A 102 -18.01 -2.27 -13.56
C THR A 102 -17.27 -0.99 -13.95
N MET A 103 -16.51 -1.00 -15.04
CA MET A 103 -15.85 0.18 -15.60
C MET A 103 -16.84 1.23 -16.13
N ARG A 104 -18.12 0.86 -16.31
CA ARG A 104 -19.22 1.80 -16.62
C ARG A 104 -19.80 2.50 -15.40
N SER A 105 -19.49 2.03 -14.18
CA SER A 105 -19.99 2.65 -12.95
C SER A 105 -19.50 4.09 -12.78
N PRO A 106 -20.18 4.92 -11.96
CA PRO A 106 -19.79 6.31 -11.73
C PRO A 106 -18.36 6.45 -11.22
N ILE A 107 -17.64 7.49 -11.69
CA ILE A 107 -16.25 7.79 -11.27
C ILE A 107 -16.14 7.92 -9.76
N SER A 108 -17.12 8.51 -9.08
CA SER A 108 -17.12 8.61 -7.62
C SER A 108 -17.03 7.25 -6.92
N ALA A 109 -17.68 6.21 -7.47
CA ALA A 109 -17.60 4.86 -6.93
C ALA A 109 -16.24 4.21 -7.21
N HIS A 110 -15.62 4.50 -8.37
CA HIS A 110 -14.25 4.11 -8.68
C HIS A 110 -13.25 4.74 -7.69
N LEU A 111 -13.37 6.04 -7.43
CA LEU A 111 -12.54 6.76 -6.46
C LEU A 111 -12.74 6.22 -5.02
N ALA A 112 -13.97 5.89 -4.64
CA ALA A 112 -14.25 5.25 -3.36
C ALA A 112 -13.59 3.86 -3.26
N LEU A 113 -13.64 3.06 -4.33
CA LEU A 113 -13.00 1.75 -4.39
C LEU A 113 -11.47 1.86 -4.19
N ILE A 114 -10.83 2.77 -4.92
CA ILE A 114 -9.39 3.02 -4.80
C ILE A 114 -9.04 3.47 -3.38
N SER A 115 -9.84 4.36 -2.79
CA SER A 115 -9.63 4.85 -1.41
C SER A 115 -9.76 3.72 -0.38
N LEU A 116 -10.72 2.81 -0.56
CA LEU A 116 -10.88 1.64 0.31
C LEU A 116 -9.68 0.68 0.18
N GLY A 117 -9.20 0.45 -1.05
CA GLY A 117 -8.01 -0.37 -1.29
C GLY A 117 -6.76 0.24 -0.66
N ALA A 118 -6.52 1.53 -0.90
CA ALA A 118 -5.40 2.27 -0.34
C ALA A 118 -5.43 2.25 1.20
N ARG A 119 -6.61 2.45 1.81
CA ARG A 119 -6.76 2.35 3.26
C ARG A 119 -6.48 0.94 3.76
N ALA A 120 -7.08 -0.10 3.17
CA ALA A 120 -6.87 -1.47 3.59
C ALA A 120 -5.38 -1.84 3.57
N HIS A 121 -4.72 -1.50 2.46
CA HIS A 121 -3.32 -1.82 2.26
C HIS A 121 -2.40 -0.99 3.17
N ILE A 122 -2.47 0.33 3.11
CA ILE A 122 -1.53 1.21 3.80
C ILE A 122 -1.75 1.24 5.31
N ARG A 123 -3.01 1.27 5.78
CA ARG A 123 -3.27 1.34 7.23
C ARG A 123 -3.06 -0.02 7.89
N HIS A 124 -3.37 -1.13 7.25
CA HIS A 124 -3.43 -2.43 7.92
C HIS A 124 -2.32 -3.38 7.46
N ASP A 125 -2.20 -3.63 6.16
CA ASP A 125 -1.21 -4.61 5.67
C ASP A 125 0.23 -4.13 5.87
N LEU A 126 0.49 -2.82 5.80
CA LEU A 126 1.84 -2.27 5.95
C LEU A 126 2.45 -2.61 7.32
N GLY A 127 1.66 -2.50 8.39
CA GLY A 127 2.12 -2.82 9.75
C GLY A 127 2.46 -4.29 9.93
N ILE A 128 1.67 -5.18 9.31
CA ILE A 128 1.94 -6.63 9.32
C ILE A 128 3.24 -6.93 8.57
N ALA A 129 3.46 -6.31 7.40
CA ALA A 129 4.69 -6.50 6.63
C ALA A 129 5.94 -5.98 7.37
N ILE A 130 5.83 -4.83 8.03
CA ILE A 130 6.88 -4.29 8.92
C ILE A 130 7.19 -5.28 10.05
N ALA A 131 6.17 -5.76 10.76
CA ALA A 131 6.34 -6.72 11.86
C ALA A 131 7.01 -8.03 11.40
N GLN A 132 6.68 -8.52 10.19
CA GLN A 132 7.31 -9.71 9.63
C GLN A 132 8.81 -9.51 9.41
N VAL A 133 9.23 -8.38 8.83
CA VAL A 133 10.66 -8.07 8.64
C VAL A 133 11.37 -7.90 9.98
N LEU A 134 10.78 -7.14 10.91
CA LEU A 134 11.37 -6.91 12.23
C LEU A 134 11.61 -8.23 12.98
N ARG A 135 10.66 -9.18 12.94
CA ARG A 135 10.82 -10.51 13.55
C ARG A 135 11.89 -11.35 12.86
N GLU A 136 12.09 -11.20 11.56
CA GLU A 136 13.17 -11.89 10.84
C GLU A 136 14.55 -11.32 11.19
N VAL A 137 14.64 -10.01 11.41
CA VAL A 137 15.85 -9.34 11.90
C VAL A 137 16.15 -9.78 13.34
N GLU A 138 15.16 -9.75 14.24
CA GLU A 138 15.33 -10.18 15.65
C GLU A 138 15.77 -11.64 15.75
N ALA A 139 15.22 -12.51 14.90
CA ALA A 139 15.60 -13.91 14.83
C ALA A 139 16.91 -14.19 14.06
N GLY A 140 17.62 -13.14 13.61
CA GLY A 140 18.88 -13.27 12.88
C GLY A 140 18.77 -13.88 11.48
N ARG A 141 17.56 -13.99 10.92
CA ARG A 141 17.31 -14.51 9.56
C ARG A 141 17.54 -13.46 8.47
N LEU A 142 17.52 -12.18 8.84
CA LEU A 142 17.78 -11.05 7.96
C LEU A 142 18.76 -10.10 8.64
N THR A 143 19.77 -9.63 7.89
CA THR A 143 20.71 -8.63 8.37
C THR A 143 20.38 -7.30 7.71
N ILE A 144 19.80 -6.39 8.48
CA ILE A 144 19.46 -5.04 8.04
C ILE A 144 20.27 -4.07 8.90
N PRO A 145 21.21 -3.30 8.33
CA PRO A 145 22.14 -2.49 9.10
C PRO A 145 21.47 -1.32 9.80
N VAL A 146 20.44 -0.73 9.17
CA VAL A 146 19.71 0.43 9.69
C VAL A 146 18.22 0.25 9.42
N ILE A 147 17.41 0.44 10.47
CA ILE A 147 15.95 0.54 10.36
C ILE A 147 15.60 2.02 10.36
N ASP A 148 15.25 2.56 9.20
CA ASP A 148 14.87 3.96 9.05
C ASP A 148 13.37 4.13 8.84
N ARG A 149 12.73 4.79 9.80
CA ARG A 149 11.30 5.07 9.79
C ARG A 149 10.91 6.04 8.66
N GLU A 150 11.80 6.94 8.24
CA GLU A 150 11.52 7.96 7.21
C GLU A 150 11.13 7.33 5.86
N GLN A 151 11.59 6.11 5.60
CA GLN A 151 11.25 5.33 4.41
C GLN A 151 9.75 5.05 4.29
N PHE A 152 9.04 5.01 5.41
CA PHE A 152 7.63 4.64 5.50
C PHE A 152 6.73 5.73 6.02
N VAL A 153 7.19 6.57 6.94
CA VAL A 153 6.36 7.63 7.54
C VAL A 153 6.86 9.03 7.22
N GLY A 154 8.02 9.14 6.59
CA GLY A 154 8.75 10.37 6.36
C GLY A 154 8.33 11.16 5.13
N SER A 155 9.07 12.24 4.92
CA SER A 155 8.88 13.19 3.81
C SER A 155 9.13 12.54 2.44
N LEU A 156 10.08 11.60 2.36
CA LEU A 156 10.38 10.81 1.18
C LEU A 156 9.14 10.08 0.66
N SER A 157 8.53 9.29 1.54
CA SER A 157 7.33 8.52 1.21
C SER A 157 6.15 9.46 0.89
N ALA A 158 5.98 10.58 1.61
CA ALA A 158 4.94 11.56 1.28
C ALA A 158 5.07 12.12 -0.16
N ARG A 159 6.30 12.42 -0.62
CA ARG A 159 6.56 12.87 -1.99
C ARG A 159 6.25 11.78 -3.02
N ALA A 160 6.71 10.54 -2.78
CA ALA A 160 6.42 9.41 -3.66
C ALA A 160 4.92 9.20 -3.85
N PHE A 161 4.15 9.18 -2.76
CA PHE A 161 2.71 8.97 -2.79
C PHE A 161 1.96 10.12 -3.48
N LEU A 162 2.42 11.36 -3.33
CA LEU A 162 1.85 12.50 -4.06
C LEU A 162 2.06 12.39 -5.57
N LYS A 163 3.30 12.13 -6.01
CA LYS A 163 3.62 11.93 -7.44
C LYS A 163 2.80 10.77 -8.01
N ALA A 164 2.78 9.64 -7.30
CA ALA A 164 2.03 8.46 -7.71
C ALA A 164 0.52 8.71 -7.86
N ALA A 165 -0.10 9.47 -6.95
CA ALA A 165 -1.51 9.80 -7.04
C ALA A 165 -1.83 10.66 -8.27
N LEU A 166 -0.97 11.63 -8.60
CA LEU A 166 -1.12 12.47 -9.79
C LEU A 166 -0.93 11.67 -11.08
N ASP A 167 0.14 10.88 -11.17
CA ASP A 167 0.43 10.03 -12.32
C ASP A 167 -0.66 8.98 -12.54
N TYR A 168 -1.21 8.43 -11.45
CA TYR A 168 -2.36 7.53 -11.52
C TYR A 168 -3.60 8.22 -12.11
N VAL A 169 -3.92 9.43 -11.64
CA VAL A 169 -5.09 10.16 -12.14
C VAL A 169 -4.92 10.51 -13.62
N ASP A 170 -3.72 10.92 -14.04
CA ASP A 170 -3.44 11.20 -15.43
C ASP A 170 -3.49 9.92 -16.29
N TRP A 171 -2.92 8.81 -15.82
CA TRP A 171 -3.04 7.51 -16.48
C TRP A 171 -4.50 7.07 -16.64
N HIS A 172 -5.32 7.21 -15.59
CA HIS A 172 -6.73 6.85 -15.64
C HIS A 172 -7.48 7.78 -16.58
N ARG A 173 -7.21 9.08 -16.53
CA ARG A 173 -7.83 10.10 -17.37
C ARG A 173 -7.55 9.88 -18.86
N GLN A 174 -6.33 9.52 -19.25
CA GLN A 174 -5.96 9.23 -20.65
C GLN A 174 -6.79 8.09 -21.28
N ARG A 175 -7.39 7.22 -20.44
CA ARG A 175 -8.23 6.09 -20.87
C ARG A 175 -9.73 6.40 -20.86
N GLN A 176 -10.11 7.64 -20.56
CA GLN A 176 -11.51 8.08 -20.50
C GLN A 176 -11.78 9.16 -21.54
N SER A 177 -13.03 9.28 -21.96
CA SER A 177 -13.51 10.33 -22.86
C SER A 177 -14.71 11.08 -22.27
N GLY A 178 -15.05 12.24 -22.86
CA GLY A 178 -16.20 13.04 -22.49
C GLY A 178 -16.19 13.54 -21.04
N TRP A 179 -17.35 13.48 -20.37
CA TRP A 179 -17.52 13.96 -19.00
C TRP A 179 -16.56 13.30 -17.99
N ARG A 180 -16.30 11.99 -18.14
CA ARG A 180 -15.42 11.24 -17.23
C ARG A 180 -13.99 11.77 -17.26
N TRP A 181 -13.50 12.15 -18.44
CA TRP A 181 -12.20 12.80 -18.61
C TRP A 181 -12.12 14.15 -17.89
N ALA A 182 -13.18 14.96 -17.97
CA ALA A 182 -13.26 16.26 -17.30
C ALA A 182 -13.28 16.12 -15.77
N VAL A 183 -14.07 15.15 -15.25
CA VAL A 183 -14.13 14.86 -13.81
C VAL A 183 -12.76 14.43 -13.27
N LEU A 184 -12.05 13.53 -13.97
CA LEU A 184 -10.71 13.11 -13.54
C LEU A 184 -9.70 14.26 -13.62
N GLY A 185 -9.81 15.15 -14.61
CA GLY A 185 -8.99 16.37 -14.67
C GLY A 185 -9.26 17.31 -13.48
N GLY A 186 -10.53 17.49 -13.11
CA GLY A 186 -10.92 18.22 -11.91
C GLY A 186 -10.41 17.57 -10.62
N TYR A 187 -10.50 16.24 -10.53
CA TYR A 187 -10.00 15.47 -9.40
C TYR A 187 -8.48 15.60 -9.24
N GLY A 188 -7.70 15.54 -10.33
CA GLY A 188 -6.26 15.76 -10.31
C GLY A 188 -5.88 17.15 -9.77
N ARG A 189 -6.58 18.20 -10.22
CA ARG A 189 -6.43 19.54 -9.62
C ARG A 189 -6.81 19.56 -8.14
N GLY A 190 -7.88 18.86 -7.77
CA GLY A 190 -8.33 18.70 -6.39
C GLY A 190 -7.26 18.06 -5.49
N LEU A 191 -6.53 17.04 -5.97
CA LEU A 191 -5.42 16.44 -5.24
C LEU A 191 -4.32 17.47 -4.91
N ILE A 192 -4.03 18.38 -5.84
CA ILE A 192 -3.04 19.45 -5.61
C ILE A 192 -3.58 20.47 -4.60
N VAL A 193 -4.78 20.99 -4.83
CA VAL A 193 -5.40 22.04 -4.02
C VAL A 193 -5.63 21.56 -2.58
N LEU A 194 -6.11 20.33 -2.41
CA LEU A 194 -6.44 19.75 -1.11
C LEU A 194 -5.29 18.95 -0.50
N ARG A 195 -4.05 19.07 -1.02
CA ARG A 195 -2.87 18.33 -0.50
C ARG A 195 -2.70 18.45 1.01
N ARG A 196 -2.98 19.64 1.56
CA ARG A 196 -2.87 19.93 3.01
C ARG A 196 -3.90 19.16 3.85
N ILE A 197 -4.90 18.54 3.24
CA ILE A 197 -5.94 17.77 3.91
C ILE A 197 -5.65 16.28 3.78
N TRP A 198 -5.46 15.77 2.57
CA TRP A 198 -5.40 14.33 2.36
C TRP A 198 -4.00 13.74 2.60
N VAL A 199 -2.91 14.49 2.38
CA VAL A 199 -1.55 13.99 2.66
C VAL A 199 -1.36 13.69 4.15
N PRO A 200 -1.80 14.57 5.09
CA PRO A 200 -1.78 14.24 6.52
C PRO A 200 -2.61 13.01 6.90
N VAL A 201 -3.72 12.76 6.22
CA VAL A 201 -4.53 11.55 6.45
C VAL A 201 -3.74 10.29 6.08
N MET A 202 -3.09 10.30 4.92
CA MET A 202 -2.24 9.19 4.45
C MET A 202 -1.02 8.98 5.35
N GLU A 203 -0.36 10.06 5.77
CA GLU A 203 0.71 10.02 6.78
C GLU A 203 0.22 9.43 8.10
N GLY A 204 -0.97 9.83 8.56
CA GLY A 204 -1.58 9.28 9.78
C GLY A 204 -1.86 7.78 9.65
N TRP A 205 -2.23 7.29 8.47
CA TRP A 205 -2.37 5.86 8.23
C TRP A 205 -1.03 5.11 8.28
N ARG A 206 0.00 5.64 7.62
CA ARG A 206 1.35 5.05 7.62
C ARG A 206 1.97 5.02 9.00
N ARG A 207 1.86 6.13 9.75
CA ARG A 207 2.33 6.22 11.15
C ARG A 207 1.70 5.15 12.03
N ARG A 208 0.37 5.07 12.02
CA ARG A 208 -0.35 4.04 12.80
C ARG A 208 -0.04 2.62 12.36
N ALA A 209 0.14 2.38 11.06
CA ALA A 209 0.54 1.06 10.57
C ALA A 209 1.93 0.68 11.09
N TYR A 210 2.87 1.62 11.08
CA TYR A 210 4.20 1.43 11.65
C TYR A 210 4.13 1.13 13.15
N ASP A 211 3.40 1.95 13.91
CA ASP A 211 3.22 1.77 15.37
C ASP A 211 2.60 0.41 15.69
N ASP A 212 1.55 0.00 14.96
CA ASP A 212 0.94 -1.33 15.10
C ASP A 212 1.94 -2.45 14.78
N GLY A 213 2.81 -2.25 13.78
CA GLY A 213 3.86 -3.19 13.41
C GLY A 213 4.89 -3.40 14.51
N GLU A 214 5.36 -2.32 15.14
CA GLU A 214 6.27 -2.40 16.29
C GLU A 214 5.60 -3.09 17.49
N ALA A 215 4.36 -2.73 17.79
CA ALA A 215 3.61 -3.34 18.89
C ALA A 215 3.44 -4.86 18.72
N LEU A 216 3.19 -5.33 17.48
CA LEU A 216 3.10 -6.76 17.17
C LEU A 216 4.40 -7.54 17.43
N VAL A 217 5.56 -6.89 17.41
CA VAL A 217 6.85 -7.51 17.74
C VAL A 217 7.10 -7.48 19.25
N ALA A 218 6.76 -6.37 19.91
CA ALA A 218 6.93 -6.18 21.36
C ALA A 218 6.08 -7.15 22.23
N GLU A 219 5.05 -7.77 21.67
CA GLU A 219 4.20 -8.75 22.38
C GLU A 219 4.79 -10.17 22.48
N THR A 220 6.03 -10.42 22.05
CA THR A 220 6.72 -11.69 22.35
C THR A 220 7.05 -11.78 23.85
N PRO A 221 6.94 -12.97 24.49
CA PRO A 221 7.19 -13.14 25.93
C PRO A 221 8.58 -12.64 26.39
N GLU A 222 9.58 -12.73 25.51
CA GLU A 222 10.96 -12.30 25.75
C GLU A 222 11.12 -10.76 25.68
N ALA A 223 10.29 -10.07 24.89
CA ALA A 223 10.27 -8.61 24.80
C ALA A 223 9.58 -7.94 26.01
N ARG A 224 8.53 -8.57 26.57
CA ARG A 224 7.90 -8.11 27.83
C ARG A 224 8.88 -8.06 29.00
N ALA A 225 9.78 -9.04 29.11
CA ALA A 225 10.78 -9.11 30.17
C ALA A 225 11.86 -8.00 30.07
N ARG A 226 12.14 -7.48 28.86
CA ARG A 226 13.10 -6.38 28.63
C ARG A 226 12.47 -4.99 28.81
N VAL A 227 11.17 -4.84 28.60
CA VAL A 227 10.46 -3.57 28.82
C VAL A 227 10.22 -3.29 30.31
N GLU A 228 10.02 -4.32 31.13
CA GLU A 228 9.87 -4.16 32.60
C GLU A 228 11.19 -3.80 33.31
N THR A 229 12.34 -4.08 32.71
CA THR A 229 13.67 -3.73 33.27
C THR A 229 14.14 -2.30 32.92
N PHE A 230 13.43 -1.60 32.02
CA PHE A 230 13.79 -0.25 31.56
C PHE A 230 12.82 0.86 31.99
N ARG A 231 11.81 0.57 32.82
CA ARG A 231 11.08 1.62 33.53
C ARG A 231 11.95 2.12 34.69
N PRO A 232 12.40 3.40 34.71
CA PRO A 232 12.82 3.99 35.97
C PRO A 232 11.61 4.04 36.89
N ALA A 233 11.81 3.75 38.17
CA ALA A 233 10.80 3.99 39.19
C ALA A 233 10.34 5.44 39.08
N GLU A 234 9.05 5.65 38.81
CA GLU A 234 8.46 6.99 38.86
C GLU A 234 8.52 7.51 40.30
N PRO A 235 8.78 8.83 40.48
CA PRO A 235 8.86 9.45 41.80
C PRO A 235 7.52 9.46 42.56
#